data_AF-A0A1M6R1R8-F1
#
_entry.id   AF-A0A1M6R1R8-F1
#
_cell.length_a   1.000
_cell.length_b   1.000
_cell.length_c   1.000
_cell.angle_alpha   90.00
_cell.angle_beta   90.00
_cell.angle_gamma   90.00
#
_symmetry.space_group_name_H-M   'P 1'
#
loop_
_entity.id
_entity.type
_entity.pdbx_description
1 polymer ?
#
loop_
_entity_poly.entity_id
_entity_poly.type
_entity_poly.pdbx_seq_one_letter_code
_entity_poly.pdbx_strand_id
1 'polypeptide(L)'
;MIAYQKQLLMILAVGWISIAGADEACLASAQSDLERLYCEVVELGGGASLPSMVDFKRNDPKVQALLLRQPAKRLSLTLPEVSATPEPEATTLPGEPANESGSEPSIAPGLADCQLRNEFIQCPKSAYELAGNRTLASLDDGVLEPGNRLGIVPFDGERNDDEAVRSYLSAAYDRYIPKMLAIGLGANTMSFTAFHSAFHTLEGGGVDFSERMGQTYELLKQDRKTLGVKTRYHDELPENLSLCEAIDRDVIVCDNVGTNWVFVRAN
;
A
#
# COMPACT_ATOMS: atom_id res chain seq x y z
N MET A 1 26.57 72.89 10.17
CA MET A 1 26.93 71.56 10.69
C MET A 1 26.35 70.52 9.73
N ILE A 2 27.20 69.97 8.87
CA ILE A 2 26.83 69.04 7.80
C ILE A 2 27.22 67.65 8.29
N ALA A 3 26.23 66.80 8.58
CA ALA A 3 26.47 65.42 9.00
C ALA A 3 26.15 64.47 7.84
N TYR A 4 27.23 64.02 7.19
CA TYR A 4 27.44 62.72 6.57
C TYR A 4 26.29 62.04 5.83
N GLN A 5 26.31 62.22 4.51
CA GLN A 5 25.75 61.28 3.55
C GLN A 5 26.93 60.60 2.83
N LYS A 6 27.18 59.31 3.13
CA LYS A 6 27.91 58.42 2.22
C LYS A 6 27.45 56.98 2.45
N GLN A 7 26.74 56.50 1.45
CA GLN A 7 26.15 55.19 1.31
C GLN A 7 27.20 54.18 0.83
N LEU A 8 26.84 52.89 0.97
CA LEU A 8 27.28 51.73 0.19
C LEU A 8 28.56 50.99 0.66
N LEU A 9 28.37 49.93 1.46
CA LEU A 9 28.33 48.53 1.00
C LEU A 9 28.29 47.64 2.27
N MET A 10 27.12 47.09 2.61
CA MET A 10 27.03 45.94 3.51
C MET A 10 26.59 44.75 2.65
N ILE A 11 27.56 43.89 2.36
CA ILE A 11 27.38 42.62 1.69
C ILE A 11 26.55 41.75 2.64
N LEU A 12 25.28 41.52 2.31
CA LEU A 12 24.47 40.47 2.93
C LEU A 12 25.01 39.13 2.43
N ALA A 13 25.85 38.50 3.25
CA ALA A 13 26.12 37.07 3.13
C ALA A 13 24.83 36.32 3.51
N VAL A 14 23.98 36.07 2.51
CA VAL A 14 22.89 35.11 2.64
C VAL A 14 23.56 33.74 2.64
N GLY A 15 23.79 33.21 3.84
CA GLY A 15 24.17 31.82 4.03
C GLY A 15 23.09 30.95 3.41
N TRP A 16 23.45 30.22 2.36
CA TRP A 16 22.64 29.14 1.83
C TRP A 16 22.48 28.10 2.92
N ILE A 17 21.29 28.02 3.51
CA ILE A 17 20.86 26.83 4.23
C ILE A 17 20.58 25.81 3.14
N SER A 18 21.54 24.90 2.90
CA SER A 18 21.30 23.72 2.09
C SER A 18 20.20 22.91 2.76
N ILE A 19 19.00 22.94 2.17
CA ILE A 19 17.99 21.92 2.44
C ILE A 19 18.54 20.67 1.77
N ALA A 20 19.12 19.75 2.55
CA ALA A 20 19.44 18.42 2.05
C ALA A 20 18.14 17.83 1.48
N GLY A 21 18.15 17.49 0.19
CA GLY A 21 16.99 16.90 -0.47
C GLY A 21 16.64 15.55 0.17
N ALA A 22 15.37 15.17 0.13
CA ALA A 22 14.91 13.84 0.57
C ALA A 22 15.72 12.69 -0.09
N ASP A 23 16.31 12.96 -1.25
CA ASP A 23 17.16 12.05 -2.03
C ASP A 23 18.50 11.75 -1.33
N GLU A 24 19.12 12.76 -0.71
CA GLU A 24 20.38 12.62 0.03
C GLU A 24 20.16 11.83 1.33
N ALA A 25 18.98 12.01 1.96
CA ALA A 25 18.57 11.25 3.14
C ALA A 25 18.27 9.77 2.82
N CYS A 26 17.66 9.48 1.65
CA CYS A 26 17.43 8.11 1.20
C CYS A 26 18.77 7.38 1.00
N LEU A 27 19.67 7.96 0.20
CA LEU A 27 20.98 7.38 -0.11
C LEU A 27 21.85 7.24 1.15
N ALA A 28 21.83 8.22 2.06
CA ALA A 28 22.54 8.13 3.34
C ALA A 28 22.04 7.00 4.24
N SER A 29 20.77 6.60 4.08
CA SER A 29 20.17 5.52 4.86
C SER A 29 20.36 4.12 4.23
N ALA A 30 20.82 4.04 2.98
CA ALA A 30 20.92 2.79 2.24
C ALA A 30 22.12 1.95 2.71
N GLN A 31 21.86 0.71 3.09
CA GLN A 31 22.86 -0.21 3.66
C GLN A 31 23.28 -1.32 2.67
N SER A 32 22.57 -1.47 1.56
CA SER A 32 22.85 -2.46 0.50
C SER A 32 22.83 -1.83 -0.90
N ASP A 33 23.40 -2.53 -1.89
CA ASP A 33 23.33 -2.11 -3.30
C ASP A 33 21.88 -2.04 -3.81
N LEU A 34 21.02 -2.93 -3.31
CA LEU A 34 19.59 -2.95 -3.64
C LEU A 34 18.87 -1.73 -3.05
N GLU A 35 19.17 -1.35 -1.80
CA GLU A 35 18.63 -0.12 -1.20
C GLU A 35 19.14 1.16 -1.87
N ARG A 36 20.38 1.17 -2.36
CA ARG A 36 20.90 2.29 -3.16
C ARG A 36 20.17 2.39 -4.49
N LEU A 37 19.97 1.27 -5.18
CA LEU A 37 19.18 1.22 -6.41
C LEU A 37 17.71 1.62 -6.17
N TYR A 38 17.13 1.24 -5.02
CA TYR A 38 15.80 1.71 -4.63
C TYR A 38 15.75 3.25 -4.60
N CYS A 39 16.71 3.90 -3.94
CA CYS A 39 16.74 5.36 -3.86
C CYS A 39 16.88 6.01 -5.25
N GLU A 40 17.74 5.46 -6.10
CA GLU A 40 17.94 5.95 -7.48
C GLU A 40 16.67 5.77 -8.34
N VAL A 41 15.96 4.66 -8.19
CA VAL A 41 14.67 4.43 -8.86
C VAL A 41 13.61 5.43 -8.39
N VAL A 42 13.56 5.75 -7.09
CA VAL A 42 12.62 6.75 -6.55
C VAL A 42 12.95 8.14 -7.06
N GLU A 43 14.23 8.53 -7.05
CA GLU A 43 14.73 9.82 -7.53
C GLU A 43 14.36 10.05 -9.02
N LEU A 44 14.49 9.01 -9.85
CA LEU A 44 14.14 9.04 -11.26
C LEU A 44 12.62 8.90 -11.54
N GLY A 45 11.78 8.96 -10.50
CA GLY A 45 10.32 8.94 -10.62
C GLY A 45 9.70 7.55 -10.81
N GLY A 46 10.48 6.47 -10.61
CA GLY A 46 10.04 5.09 -10.71
C GLY A 46 9.45 4.50 -9.43
N GLY A 47 9.39 5.28 -8.34
CA GLY A 47 8.99 4.83 -7.01
C GLY A 47 7.49 4.54 -6.81
N ALA A 48 6.62 4.94 -7.74
CA ALA A 48 5.16 4.85 -7.57
C ALA A 48 4.62 3.42 -7.35
N SER A 49 5.34 2.41 -7.83
CA SER A 49 4.98 0.99 -7.68
C SER A 49 5.81 0.27 -6.61
N LEU A 50 6.73 0.98 -5.94
CA LEU A 50 7.58 0.40 -4.92
C LEU A 50 6.95 0.58 -3.54
N PRO A 51 7.13 -0.37 -2.61
CA PRO A 51 6.79 -0.17 -1.21
C PRO A 51 7.66 0.95 -0.62
N SER A 52 7.31 1.44 0.58
CA SER A 52 8.15 2.44 1.27
C SER A 52 9.57 1.92 1.49
N MET A 53 10.56 2.80 1.70
CA MET A 53 11.95 2.38 1.94
C MET A 53 12.08 1.48 3.16
N VAL A 54 11.28 1.72 4.19
CA VAL A 54 11.25 0.91 5.41
C VAL A 54 10.73 -0.50 5.11
N ASP A 55 9.67 -0.61 4.34
CA ASP A 55 9.09 -1.90 3.96
C ASP A 55 9.97 -2.64 2.95
N PHE A 56 10.60 -1.91 2.03
CA PHE A 56 11.60 -2.45 1.11
C PHE A 56 12.75 -3.13 1.87
N LYS A 57 13.29 -2.46 2.90
CA LYS A 57 14.37 -2.98 3.76
C LYS A 57 14.03 -4.27 4.50
N ARG A 58 12.76 -4.53 4.77
CA ARG A 58 12.30 -5.73 5.49
C ARG A 58 12.27 -6.99 4.64
N ASN A 59 12.28 -6.84 3.32
CA ASN A 59 12.30 -7.96 2.38
C ASN A 59 13.71 -8.57 2.33
N ASP A 60 13.80 -9.89 2.14
CA ASP A 60 15.08 -10.53 1.88
C ASP A 60 15.67 -10.03 0.53
N PRO A 61 17.00 -10.15 0.32
CA PRO A 61 17.66 -9.60 -0.87
C PRO A 61 17.08 -10.09 -2.21
N LYS A 62 16.53 -11.31 -2.27
CA LYS A 62 15.93 -11.85 -3.49
C LYS A 62 14.61 -11.16 -3.79
N VAL A 63 13.78 -10.93 -2.78
CA VAL A 63 12.51 -10.20 -2.92
C VAL A 63 12.77 -8.72 -3.22
N GLN A 64 13.73 -8.08 -2.56
CA GLN A 64 14.19 -6.73 -2.90
C GLN A 64 14.59 -6.60 -4.38
N ALA A 65 15.38 -7.55 -4.88
CA ALA A 65 15.79 -7.57 -6.30
C ALA A 65 14.61 -7.78 -7.26
N LEU A 66 13.61 -8.58 -6.87
CA LEU A 66 12.39 -8.78 -7.65
C LEU A 66 11.56 -7.49 -7.75
N LEU A 67 11.35 -6.81 -6.62
CA LEU A 67 10.62 -5.53 -6.56
C LEU A 67 11.28 -4.46 -7.44
N LEU A 68 12.61 -4.43 -7.50
CA LEU A 68 13.36 -3.47 -8.30
C LEU A 68 13.48 -3.82 -9.78
N ARG A 69 13.27 -5.08 -10.18
CA ARG A 69 13.58 -5.56 -11.53
C ARG A 69 12.86 -4.76 -12.63
N GLN A 70 11.56 -4.56 -12.50
CA GLN A 70 10.76 -3.91 -13.53
C GLN A 70 10.90 -2.37 -13.52
N PRO A 71 10.92 -1.69 -12.37
CA PRO A 71 11.29 -0.27 -12.29
C PRO A 71 12.70 0.04 -12.83
N ALA A 72 13.71 -0.73 -12.43
CA ALA A 72 15.10 -0.53 -12.90
C ALA A 72 15.22 -0.74 -14.41
N LYS A 73 14.58 -1.78 -14.97
CA LYS A 73 14.58 -2.02 -16.42
C LYS A 73 13.96 -0.87 -17.21
N ARG A 74 12.85 -0.29 -16.74
CA ARG A 74 12.21 0.87 -17.40
C ARG A 74 13.11 2.10 -17.42
N LEU A 75 13.91 2.27 -16.37
CA LEU A 75 14.85 3.37 -16.19
C LEU A 75 16.25 3.07 -16.74
N SER A 76 16.45 1.91 -17.37
CA SER A 76 17.76 1.44 -17.86
C SER A 76 18.85 1.36 -16.78
N LEU A 77 18.45 1.12 -15.53
CA LEU A 77 19.35 0.92 -14.40
C LEU A 77 19.73 -0.56 -14.28
N THR A 78 20.95 -0.82 -13.80
CA THR A 78 21.46 -2.19 -13.65
C THR A 78 21.06 -2.76 -12.29
N LEU A 79 20.47 -3.96 -12.29
CA LEU A 79 20.13 -4.67 -11.06
C LEU A 79 21.39 -5.34 -10.47
N PRO A 80 21.76 -5.08 -9.20
CA PRO A 80 22.86 -5.76 -8.53
C PRO A 80 22.66 -7.27 -8.49
N GLU A 81 23.73 -8.04 -8.66
CA GLU A 81 23.68 -9.49 -8.51
C GLU A 81 23.54 -9.88 -7.04
N VAL A 82 22.45 -10.59 -6.72
CA VAL A 82 22.27 -11.19 -5.40
C VAL A 82 23.06 -12.48 -5.36
N SER A 83 24.28 -12.43 -4.81
CA SER A 83 25.08 -13.64 -4.59
C SER A 83 24.36 -14.55 -3.59
N ALA A 84 24.02 -15.77 -4.02
CA ALA A 84 23.63 -16.82 -3.11
C ALA A 84 24.84 -17.15 -2.21
N THR A 85 24.77 -16.79 -0.93
CA THR A 85 25.77 -17.22 0.05
C THR A 85 25.75 -18.76 0.16
N PRO A 86 26.91 -19.43 0.33
CA PRO A 86 27.05 -20.87 0.15
C PRO A 86 26.35 -21.67 1.24
N GLU A 87 25.68 -22.73 0.80
CA GLU A 87 25.21 -23.84 1.61
C GLU A 87 26.38 -24.44 2.43
N PRO A 88 26.22 -24.71 3.75
CA PRO A 88 27.25 -25.40 4.51
C PRO A 88 27.43 -26.81 3.96
N GLU A 89 28.68 -27.18 3.64
CA GLU A 89 29.05 -28.52 3.20
C GLU A 89 28.44 -29.61 4.09
N ALA A 90 27.63 -30.46 3.45
CA ALA A 90 27.06 -31.66 4.02
C ALA A 90 28.17 -32.62 4.49
N THR A 91 28.27 -32.80 5.80
CA THR A 91 28.86 -34.04 6.35
C THR A 91 27.82 -35.14 6.20
N THR A 92 28.18 -36.12 5.38
CA THR A 92 27.39 -37.30 5.01
C THR A 92 27.17 -38.24 6.19
N LEU A 93 25.91 -38.52 6.54
CA LEU A 93 25.48 -39.82 7.07
C LEU A 93 24.06 -40.15 6.56
N PRO A 94 23.77 -41.42 6.20
CA PRO A 94 22.59 -41.80 5.43
C PRO A 94 21.41 -42.30 6.31
N GLY A 95 20.18 -41.93 5.94
CA GLY A 95 18.98 -42.66 6.41
C GLY A 95 17.64 -41.93 6.29
N GLU A 96 16.85 -42.35 5.30
CA GLU A 96 15.37 -42.29 5.18
C GLU A 96 14.69 -41.01 4.60
N PRO A 97 13.62 -41.16 3.78
CA PRO A 97 13.23 -40.18 2.79
C PRO A 97 12.27 -39.15 3.38
N ALA A 98 12.70 -37.90 3.43
CA ALA A 98 11.82 -36.77 3.61
C ALA A 98 11.21 -36.40 2.25
N ASN A 99 9.90 -36.54 2.15
CA ASN A 99 9.07 -35.96 1.10
C ASN A 99 9.50 -34.52 0.84
N GLU A 100 9.73 -34.22 -0.45
CA GLU A 100 9.86 -32.87 -0.96
C GLU A 100 8.59 -32.08 -0.61
N SER A 101 8.68 -31.18 0.37
CA SER A 101 7.72 -30.10 0.52
C SER A 101 8.42 -28.83 0.08
N GLY A 102 8.27 -28.52 -1.21
CA GLY A 102 8.61 -27.21 -1.73
C GLY A 102 7.90 -26.15 -0.89
N SER A 103 8.64 -25.10 -0.53
CA SER A 103 8.09 -23.94 0.15
C SER A 103 7.03 -23.29 -0.73
N GLU A 104 5.77 -23.63 -0.48
CA GLU A 104 4.63 -22.95 -1.07
C GLU A 104 4.58 -21.48 -0.63
N PRO A 105 4.10 -20.58 -1.48
CA PRO A 105 3.76 -19.22 -1.07
C PRO A 105 2.75 -19.32 0.09
N SER A 106 3.07 -18.73 1.23
CA SER A 106 2.21 -18.75 2.41
C SER A 106 0.88 -18.06 2.09
N ILE A 107 -0.16 -18.84 1.82
CA ILE A 107 -1.53 -18.36 1.67
C ILE A 107 -2.00 -17.83 3.03
N ALA A 108 -2.65 -16.66 3.04
CA ALA A 108 -3.17 -16.07 4.27
C ALA A 108 -4.03 -17.08 5.05
N PRO A 109 -3.85 -17.18 6.39
CA PRO A 109 -4.59 -18.14 7.22
C PRO A 109 -6.09 -17.91 7.06
N GLY A 110 -6.79 -18.90 6.46
CA GLY A 110 -8.22 -18.84 6.16
C GLY A 110 -8.58 -19.06 4.69
N LEU A 111 -7.63 -18.93 3.76
CA LEU A 111 -7.87 -19.11 2.32
C LEU A 111 -7.24 -20.39 1.72
N ALA A 112 -6.60 -21.22 2.53
CA ALA A 112 -5.84 -22.39 2.07
C ALA A 112 -6.67 -23.38 1.21
N ASP A 113 -7.95 -23.57 1.54
CA ASP A 113 -8.86 -24.45 0.79
C ASP A 113 -9.70 -23.70 -0.25
N CYS A 114 -9.44 -22.41 -0.45
CA CYS A 114 -10.16 -21.59 -1.41
C CYS A 114 -9.51 -21.65 -2.79
N GLN A 115 -10.31 -21.40 -3.83
CA GLN A 115 -9.85 -21.34 -5.22
C GLN A 115 -10.36 -20.07 -5.87
N LEU A 116 -9.44 -19.29 -6.43
CA LEU A 116 -9.78 -18.17 -7.30
C LEU A 116 -10.22 -18.69 -8.68
N ARG A 117 -11.42 -18.28 -9.10
CA ARG A 117 -12.06 -18.65 -10.38
C ARG A 117 -12.65 -17.39 -11.01
N ASN A 118 -11.84 -16.69 -11.79
CA ASN A 118 -12.21 -15.41 -12.41
C ASN A 118 -12.69 -14.39 -11.35
N GLU A 119 -13.96 -13.98 -11.43
CA GLU A 119 -14.60 -13.03 -10.52
C GLU A 119 -15.12 -13.69 -9.23
N PHE A 120 -14.81 -14.96 -9.00
CA PHE A 120 -15.26 -15.70 -7.82
C PHE A 120 -14.11 -16.28 -7.01
N ILE A 121 -14.23 -16.25 -5.69
CA ILE A 121 -13.40 -17.04 -4.78
C ILE A 121 -14.30 -18.12 -4.18
N GLN A 122 -14.03 -19.38 -4.53
CA GLN A 122 -14.78 -20.54 -4.04
C GLN A 122 -14.03 -21.17 -2.88
N CYS A 123 -14.62 -21.15 -1.70
CA CYS A 123 -14.15 -21.86 -0.51
C CYS A 123 -15.07 -23.06 -0.21
N PRO A 124 -14.70 -23.99 0.69
CA PRO A 124 -15.50 -25.19 0.97
C PRO A 124 -16.91 -24.91 1.53
N LYS A 125 -17.10 -23.78 2.24
CA LYS A 125 -18.35 -23.43 2.93
C LYS A 125 -18.95 -22.09 2.48
N SER A 126 -18.30 -21.39 1.56
CA SER A 126 -18.69 -20.05 1.12
C SER A 126 -18.16 -19.80 -0.28
N ALA A 127 -18.84 -18.92 -0.99
CA ALA A 127 -18.34 -18.33 -2.22
C ALA A 127 -18.32 -16.81 -2.05
N TYR A 128 -17.41 -16.15 -2.73
CA TYR A 128 -17.31 -14.69 -2.76
C TYR A 128 -17.27 -14.24 -4.22
N GLU A 129 -17.94 -13.14 -4.52
CA GLU A 129 -18.02 -12.53 -5.86
C GLU A 129 -17.34 -11.17 -5.84
N LEU A 130 -16.66 -10.83 -6.94
CA LEU A 130 -15.98 -9.56 -7.11
C LEU A 130 -16.97 -8.39 -7.06
N ALA A 131 -16.74 -7.46 -6.14
CA ALA A 131 -17.53 -6.26 -5.96
C ALA A 131 -17.28 -5.25 -7.07
N GLY A 132 -18.29 -4.97 -7.89
CA GLY A 132 -18.32 -3.81 -8.75
C GLY A 132 -18.78 -2.54 -8.02
N ASN A 133 -18.70 -1.40 -8.71
CA ASN A 133 -19.44 -0.22 -8.30
C ASN A 133 -20.95 -0.40 -8.55
N ARG A 134 -21.77 0.04 -7.60
CA ARG A 134 -23.24 -0.04 -7.66
C ARG A 134 -23.82 1.29 -8.16
N THR A 135 -24.86 1.21 -8.98
CA THR A 135 -25.63 2.40 -9.41
C THR A 135 -26.38 3.02 -8.23
N LEU A 136 -26.73 4.31 -8.34
CA LEU A 136 -27.48 5.02 -7.29
C LEU A 136 -28.80 4.31 -6.94
N ALA A 137 -29.53 3.85 -7.95
CA ALA A 137 -30.81 3.14 -7.77
C ALA A 137 -30.68 1.78 -7.08
N SER A 138 -29.47 1.21 -7.06
CA SER A 138 -29.20 -0.07 -6.41
C SER A 138 -28.58 0.06 -5.03
N LEU A 139 -28.37 1.28 -4.50
CA LEU A 139 -27.84 1.49 -3.16
C LEU A 139 -28.90 1.26 -2.09
N ASP A 140 -28.46 0.86 -0.90
CA ASP A 140 -29.37 0.66 0.24
C ASP A 140 -29.81 2.01 0.81
N ASP A 141 -31.00 2.04 1.43
CA ASP A 141 -31.55 3.28 1.97
C ASP A 141 -30.66 3.88 3.06
N GLY A 142 -30.47 5.20 3.02
CA GLY A 142 -29.73 5.93 4.04
C GLY A 142 -28.20 5.87 3.93
N VAL A 143 -27.63 5.10 3.01
CA VAL A 143 -26.15 4.99 2.90
C VAL A 143 -25.47 6.30 2.47
N LEU A 144 -26.19 7.21 1.82
CA LEU A 144 -25.68 8.53 1.45
C LEU A 144 -26.07 9.65 2.44
N GLU A 145 -26.70 9.31 3.55
CA GLU A 145 -27.17 10.27 4.55
C GLU A 145 -26.08 10.66 5.57
N PRO A 146 -26.26 11.76 6.30
CA PRO A 146 -25.29 12.21 7.30
C PRO A 146 -24.99 11.17 8.40
N GLY A 147 -25.93 10.27 8.70
CA GLY A 147 -25.71 9.22 9.70
C GLY A 147 -24.64 8.19 9.30
N ASN A 148 -24.45 7.94 8.01
CA ASN A 148 -23.43 7.01 7.54
C ASN A 148 -22.07 7.72 7.49
N ARG A 149 -21.28 7.66 8.57
CA ARG A 149 -19.89 8.18 8.64
C ARG A 149 -18.87 7.07 8.44
N LEU A 150 -17.68 7.40 7.91
CA LEU A 150 -16.55 6.46 7.82
C LEU A 150 -16.19 5.93 9.23
N GLY A 151 -15.92 6.84 10.16
CA GLY A 151 -15.73 6.52 11.58
C GLY A 151 -14.46 5.72 11.86
N ILE A 152 -13.36 6.06 11.19
CA ILE A 152 -12.01 5.67 11.63
C ILE A 152 -11.70 6.51 12.88
N VAL A 153 -11.02 5.93 13.87
CA VAL A 153 -10.60 6.66 15.08
C VAL A 153 -9.27 7.37 14.82
N PRO A 154 -8.96 8.51 15.44
CA PRO A 154 -7.63 9.11 15.33
C PRO A 154 -6.54 8.16 15.85
N PHE A 155 -5.36 8.22 15.27
CA PHE A 155 -4.21 7.47 15.77
C PHE A 155 -3.62 8.17 17.00
N ASP A 156 -3.57 7.48 18.13
CA ASP A 156 -3.08 7.99 19.42
C ASP A 156 -1.76 7.35 19.86
N GLY A 157 -1.18 6.47 19.04
CA GLY A 157 0.10 5.80 19.29
C GLY A 157 1.33 6.60 18.87
N GLU A 158 2.50 6.00 19.10
CA GLU A 158 3.78 6.52 18.62
C GLU A 158 3.93 6.24 17.11
N ARG A 159 4.19 7.29 16.31
CA ARG A 159 4.22 7.17 14.84
C ARG A 159 5.43 6.40 14.30
N ASN A 160 6.46 6.25 15.11
CA ASN A 160 7.66 5.44 14.86
C ASN A 160 7.54 4.02 15.42
N ASP A 161 6.44 3.70 16.10
CA ASP A 161 6.10 2.33 16.46
C ASP A 161 5.34 1.69 15.29
N ASP A 162 6.09 0.99 14.45
CA ASP A 162 5.55 0.35 13.25
C ASP A 162 4.52 -0.74 13.57
N GLU A 163 4.60 -1.40 14.73
CA GLU A 163 3.62 -2.39 15.13
C GLU A 163 2.30 -1.72 15.51
N ALA A 164 2.36 -0.63 16.29
CA ALA A 164 1.19 0.17 16.63
C ALA A 164 0.53 0.77 15.39
N VAL A 165 1.31 1.34 14.47
CA VAL A 165 0.81 1.89 13.20
C VAL A 165 0.16 0.80 12.35
N ARG A 166 0.81 -0.36 12.19
CA ARG A 166 0.26 -1.47 11.40
C ARG A 166 -1.05 -1.99 11.99
N SER A 167 -1.10 -2.20 13.31
CA SER A 167 -2.32 -2.64 14.00
C SER A 167 -3.47 -1.63 13.84
N TYR A 168 -3.17 -0.35 13.96
CA TYR A 168 -4.14 0.72 13.74
C TYR A 168 -4.67 0.72 12.30
N LEU A 169 -3.78 0.63 11.31
CA LEU A 169 -4.14 0.69 9.90
C LEU A 169 -4.93 -0.54 9.45
N SER A 170 -4.61 -1.74 9.95
CA SER A 170 -5.44 -2.93 9.71
C SER A 170 -6.87 -2.71 10.21
N ALA A 171 -7.06 -2.27 11.46
CA ALA A 171 -8.39 -1.99 11.99
C ALA A 171 -9.13 -0.86 11.25
N ALA A 172 -8.41 0.18 10.83
CA ALA A 172 -8.97 1.26 10.03
C ALA A 172 -9.36 0.78 8.61
N TYR A 173 -8.61 -0.15 8.03
CA TYR A 173 -8.89 -0.73 6.71
C TYR A 173 -10.12 -1.64 6.75
N ASP A 174 -10.25 -2.46 7.81
CA ASP A 174 -11.44 -3.29 8.09
C ASP A 174 -12.71 -2.43 8.20
N ARG A 175 -12.57 -1.16 8.58
CA ARG A 175 -13.67 -0.20 8.59
C ARG A 175 -13.90 0.45 7.22
N TYR A 176 -12.82 0.79 6.53
CA TYR A 176 -12.85 1.51 5.25
C TYR A 176 -13.53 0.71 4.14
N ILE A 177 -13.16 -0.56 3.96
CA ILE A 177 -13.67 -1.36 2.82
C ILE A 177 -15.19 -1.55 2.88
N PRO A 178 -15.80 -2.00 3.99
CA PRO A 178 -17.26 -2.08 4.10
C PRO A 178 -17.97 -0.74 3.89
N LYS A 179 -17.35 0.38 4.27
CA LYS A 179 -17.92 1.72 4.06
C LYS A 179 -17.93 2.11 2.59
N MET A 180 -16.89 1.76 1.84
CA MET A 180 -16.84 1.96 0.39
C MET A 180 -17.87 1.08 -0.33
N LEU A 181 -18.01 -0.19 0.09
CA LEU A 181 -19.04 -1.09 -0.42
C LEU A 181 -20.45 -0.55 -0.18
N ALA A 182 -20.73 0.00 1.01
CA ALA A 182 -22.03 0.55 1.37
C ALA A 182 -22.48 1.70 0.45
N ILE A 183 -21.55 2.56 0.00
CA ILE A 183 -21.85 3.66 -0.94
C ILE A 183 -21.68 3.24 -2.42
N GLY A 184 -21.49 1.94 -2.66
CA GLY A 184 -21.42 1.35 -3.98
C GLY A 184 -20.13 1.60 -4.74
N LEU A 185 -19.00 1.71 -4.03
CA LEU A 185 -17.69 1.97 -4.60
C LEU A 185 -16.75 0.76 -4.51
N GLY A 186 -17.26 -0.46 -4.75
CA GLY A 186 -16.49 -1.71 -4.62
C GLY A 186 -15.27 -1.81 -5.55
N ALA A 187 -15.38 -1.28 -6.77
CA ALA A 187 -14.28 -1.23 -7.74
C ALA A 187 -13.45 0.07 -7.64
N ASN A 188 -13.76 0.95 -6.68
CA ASN A 188 -13.11 2.24 -6.44
C ASN A 188 -12.61 2.32 -4.99
N THR A 189 -11.86 1.31 -4.58
CA THR A 189 -11.22 1.24 -3.27
C THR A 189 -9.71 1.36 -3.41
N MET A 190 -9.05 1.85 -2.37
CA MET A 190 -7.59 1.85 -2.31
C MET A 190 -7.06 0.50 -1.80
N SER A 191 -5.90 0.07 -2.32
CA SER A 191 -5.14 -1.06 -1.78
C SER A 191 -4.68 -0.77 -0.34
N PHE A 192 -4.38 -1.80 0.43
CA PHE A 192 -3.85 -1.61 1.79
C PHE A 192 -2.53 -0.82 1.75
N THR A 193 -1.68 -1.09 0.75
CA THR A 193 -0.42 -0.36 0.56
C THR A 193 -0.63 1.14 0.30
N ALA A 194 -1.62 1.49 -0.53
CA ALA A 194 -1.97 2.90 -0.78
C ALA A 194 -2.58 3.56 0.47
N PHE A 195 -3.38 2.82 1.24
CA PHE A 195 -3.95 3.28 2.51
C PHE A 195 -2.86 3.57 3.54
N HIS A 196 -1.89 2.67 3.68
CA HIS A 196 -0.72 2.85 4.54
C HIS A 196 0.15 4.04 4.12
N SER A 197 0.40 4.20 2.82
CA SER A 197 1.16 5.32 2.29
C SER A 197 0.46 6.67 2.52
N ALA A 198 -0.88 6.69 2.40
CA ALA A 198 -1.69 7.88 2.67
C ALA A 198 -1.58 8.31 4.14
N PHE A 199 -1.56 7.35 5.08
CA PHE A 199 -1.34 7.64 6.51
C PHE A 199 -0.02 8.38 6.73
N HIS A 200 1.10 7.82 6.30
CA HIS A 200 2.41 8.44 6.49
C HIS A 200 2.53 9.80 5.82
N THR A 201 1.96 9.94 4.62
CA THR A 201 1.96 11.20 3.86
C THR A 201 1.18 12.30 4.60
N LEU A 202 -0.02 11.97 5.10
CA LEU A 202 -0.88 12.94 5.78
C LEU A 202 -0.31 13.32 7.14
N GLU A 203 0.06 12.34 7.96
CA GLU A 203 0.61 12.56 9.30
C GLU A 203 1.96 13.28 9.25
N GLY A 204 2.83 12.93 8.29
CA GLY A 204 4.10 13.65 8.06
C GLY A 204 3.92 15.10 7.61
N GLY A 205 2.77 15.41 6.98
CA GLY A 205 2.35 16.76 6.64
C GLY A 205 1.60 17.50 7.74
N GLY A 206 1.42 16.91 8.93
CA GLY A 206 0.67 17.48 10.04
C GLY A 206 -0.85 17.50 9.83
N VAL A 207 -1.36 16.63 8.95
CA VAL A 207 -2.79 16.46 8.69
C VAL A 207 -3.27 15.16 9.36
N ASP A 208 -4.30 15.25 10.19
CA ASP A 208 -4.90 14.08 10.83
C ASP A 208 -5.49 13.14 9.77
N PHE A 209 -4.96 11.92 9.72
CA PHE A 209 -5.37 10.92 8.72
C PHE A 209 -6.87 10.58 8.83
N SER A 210 -7.37 10.40 10.06
CA SER A 210 -8.75 9.98 10.30
C SER A 210 -9.74 11.07 9.87
N GLU A 211 -9.47 12.32 10.24
CA GLU A 211 -10.26 13.47 9.86
C GLU A 211 -10.28 13.62 8.34
N ARG A 212 -9.11 13.56 7.69
CA ARG A 212 -9.01 13.71 6.24
C ARG A 212 -9.76 12.61 5.48
N MET A 213 -9.63 11.36 5.92
CA MET A 213 -10.36 10.23 5.35
C MET A 213 -11.87 10.36 5.56
N GLY A 214 -12.29 10.82 6.75
CA GLY A 214 -13.69 11.13 7.05
C GLY A 214 -14.27 12.21 6.14
N GLN A 215 -13.54 13.32 5.93
CA GLN A 215 -13.93 14.39 5.01
C GLN A 215 -14.05 13.88 3.57
N THR A 216 -13.09 13.06 3.13
CA THR A 216 -13.07 12.48 1.79
C THR A 216 -14.28 11.57 1.57
N TYR A 217 -14.65 10.77 2.57
CA TYR A 217 -15.84 9.95 2.52
C TYR A 217 -17.15 10.76 2.41
N GLU A 218 -17.24 11.91 3.08
CA GLU A 218 -18.39 12.82 2.91
C GLU A 218 -18.48 13.38 1.50
N LEU A 219 -17.35 13.77 0.90
CA LEU A 219 -17.30 14.23 -0.49
C LEU A 219 -17.72 13.12 -1.45
N LEU A 220 -17.21 11.89 -1.24
CA LEU A 220 -17.62 10.73 -2.05
C LEU A 220 -19.13 10.50 -1.97
N LYS A 221 -19.75 10.60 -0.79
CA LYS A 221 -21.21 10.49 -0.68
C LYS A 221 -21.94 11.60 -1.47
N GLN A 222 -21.44 12.83 -1.44
CA GLN A 222 -22.01 13.94 -2.22
C GLN A 222 -21.91 13.68 -3.73
N ASP A 223 -20.74 13.21 -4.18
CA ASP A 223 -20.52 12.81 -5.57
C ASP A 223 -21.45 11.66 -5.96
N ARG A 224 -21.64 10.65 -5.10
CA ARG A 224 -22.56 9.53 -5.37
C ARG A 224 -24.00 9.97 -5.59
N LYS A 225 -24.44 11.09 -5.00
CA LYS A 225 -25.80 11.62 -5.22
C LYS A 225 -26.02 12.18 -6.63
N THR A 226 -24.96 12.57 -7.33
CA THR A 226 -25.07 13.32 -8.59
C THR A 226 -24.32 12.67 -9.76
N LEU A 227 -23.24 11.93 -9.49
CA LEU A 227 -22.35 11.35 -10.49
C LEU A 227 -22.61 9.85 -10.68
N GLY A 228 -22.69 9.45 -11.95
CA GLY A 228 -22.65 8.04 -12.34
C GLY A 228 -21.22 7.50 -12.23
N VAL A 229 -21.10 6.21 -11.90
CA VAL A 229 -19.82 5.48 -11.89
C VAL A 229 -19.94 4.27 -12.80
N LYS A 230 -18.83 3.91 -13.44
CA LYS A 230 -18.76 2.64 -14.19
C LYS A 230 -18.73 1.50 -13.19
N THR A 231 -19.37 0.38 -13.53
CA THR A 231 -19.35 -0.83 -12.69
C THR A 231 -17.91 -1.29 -12.41
N ARG A 232 -17.03 -1.24 -13.42
CA ARG A 232 -15.59 -1.50 -13.32
C ARG A 232 -14.83 -0.59 -14.29
N TYR A 233 -13.54 -0.37 -14.03
CA TYR A 233 -12.66 0.46 -14.88
C TYR A 233 -11.67 -0.36 -15.71
N HIS A 234 -11.47 -1.63 -15.35
CA HIS A 234 -10.65 -2.61 -16.05
C HIS A 234 -11.15 -4.03 -15.76
N ASP A 235 -10.71 -4.97 -16.60
CA ASP A 235 -11.05 -6.38 -16.47
C ASP A 235 -9.94 -7.20 -15.79
N GLU A 236 -8.85 -6.54 -15.33
CA GLU A 236 -7.80 -7.20 -14.56
C GLU A 236 -8.36 -7.90 -13.32
N LEU A 237 -7.77 -9.03 -12.97
CA LEU A 237 -8.11 -9.89 -11.85
C LEU A 237 -6.84 -10.26 -11.10
N PRO A 238 -6.93 -10.60 -9.80
CA PRO A 238 -5.77 -11.07 -9.05
C PRO A 238 -5.23 -12.35 -9.71
N GLU A 239 -3.91 -12.50 -9.74
CA GLU A 239 -3.27 -13.66 -10.39
C GLU A 239 -3.50 -14.95 -9.59
N ASN A 240 -3.54 -14.83 -8.27
CA ASN A 240 -3.71 -15.94 -7.34
C ASN A 240 -4.12 -15.43 -5.94
N LEU A 241 -4.39 -16.36 -5.02
CA LEU A 241 -4.84 -16.06 -3.67
C LEU A 241 -3.73 -15.62 -2.70
N SER A 242 -2.44 -15.69 -3.07
CA SER A 242 -1.37 -15.19 -2.20
C SER A 242 -1.37 -13.66 -2.08
N LEU A 243 -2.11 -12.98 -2.96
CA LEU A 243 -2.34 -11.54 -2.93
C LEU A 243 -3.56 -11.15 -2.09
N CYS A 244 -4.21 -12.11 -1.44
CA CYS A 244 -5.50 -11.91 -0.81
C CYS A 244 -5.46 -12.11 0.71
N GLU A 245 -6.26 -11.32 1.42
CA GLU A 245 -6.48 -11.41 2.85
C GLU A 245 -7.99 -11.34 3.15
N ALA A 246 -8.45 -12.15 4.09
CA ALA A 246 -9.81 -12.06 4.61
C ALA A 246 -9.83 -11.00 5.72
N ILE A 247 -10.45 -9.85 5.45
CA ILE A 247 -10.55 -8.74 6.42
C ILE A 247 -11.74 -8.92 7.37
N ASP A 248 -12.77 -9.65 6.94
CA ASP A 248 -13.83 -10.13 7.81
C ASP A 248 -14.45 -11.43 7.26
N ARG A 249 -15.55 -11.90 7.87
CA ARG A 249 -16.24 -13.13 7.47
C ARG A 249 -16.81 -13.06 6.04
N ASP A 250 -17.23 -11.86 5.63
CA ASP A 250 -18.03 -11.61 4.44
C ASP A 250 -17.23 -10.89 3.34
N VAL A 251 -15.99 -10.48 3.61
CA VAL A 251 -15.13 -9.73 2.69
C VAL A 251 -13.71 -10.32 2.61
N ILE A 252 -13.27 -10.56 1.38
CA ILE A 252 -11.87 -10.86 1.03
C ILE A 252 -11.36 -9.71 0.17
N VAL A 253 -10.16 -9.22 0.45
CA VAL A 253 -9.49 -8.20 -0.36
C VAL A 253 -8.25 -8.80 -0.96
N CYS A 254 -8.06 -8.61 -2.26
CA CYS A 254 -6.81 -8.91 -2.94
C CYS A 254 -6.21 -7.60 -3.46
N ASP A 255 -4.90 -7.43 -3.35
CA ASP A 255 -4.23 -6.28 -3.95
C ASP A 255 -2.82 -6.62 -4.43
N ASN A 256 -2.37 -5.88 -5.43
CA ASN A 256 -1.00 -5.94 -5.94
C ASN A 256 -0.31 -4.58 -5.85
N VAL A 257 -0.63 -3.80 -4.81
CA VAL A 257 -0.29 -2.38 -4.64
C VAL A 257 -1.04 -1.45 -5.60
N GLY A 258 -1.00 -1.73 -6.91
CA GLY A 258 -1.57 -0.86 -7.94
C GLY A 258 -3.09 -0.97 -8.08
N THR A 259 -3.64 -2.17 -7.90
CA THR A 259 -5.06 -2.47 -8.05
C THR A 259 -5.58 -3.17 -6.80
N ASN A 260 -6.80 -2.82 -6.40
CA ASN A 260 -7.51 -3.43 -5.29
C ASN A 260 -8.77 -4.16 -5.80
N TRP A 261 -8.93 -5.42 -5.42
CA TRP A 261 -10.10 -6.24 -5.73
C TRP A 261 -10.79 -6.66 -4.45
N VAL A 262 -12.04 -6.25 -4.28
CA VAL A 262 -12.84 -6.59 -3.11
C VAL A 262 -13.83 -7.67 -3.50
N PHE A 263 -13.80 -8.82 -2.84
CA PHE A 263 -14.75 -9.91 -3.03
C PHE A 263 -15.70 -9.97 -1.82
N VAL A 264 -17.00 -10.02 -2.09
CA VAL A 264 -18.05 -10.08 -1.05
C VAL A 264 -18.71 -11.45 -1.09
N ARG A 265 -19.03 -12.00 0.07
CA ARG A 265 -19.72 -13.29 0.19
C ARG A 265 -20.99 -13.29 -0.66
N ALA A 266 -21.09 -14.27 -1.56
CA ALA A 266 -22.29 -14.52 -2.35
C ALA A 266 -23.40 -15.03 -1.43
N ASN A 267 -24.62 -14.53 -1.64
CA ASN A 267 -25.82 -14.96 -0.90
C ASN A 267 -26.29 -16.36 -1.34
#